data_AF-A0A5C7P5L0-F1
#
_entry.id   AF-A0A5C7P5L0-F1
#
_cell.length_a   1.000
_cell.length_b   1.000
_cell.length_c   1.000
_cell.angle_alpha   90.00
_cell.angle_beta   90.00
_cell.angle_gamma   90.00
#
_symmetry.space_group_name_H-M   'P 1'
#
loop_
_entity.id
_entity.type
_entity.pdbx_description
1 polymer ?
#
loop_
_entity_poly.entity_id
_entity_poly.type
_entity_poly.pdbx_seq_one_letter_code
_entity_poly.pdbx_strand_id
1 'polypeptide(L)'
;MPEVDVDYFKNMSIEMRAKDVRTDEFVPDALKHIPTRVHKTSPQTIDLKAQPRPRDDSIPEYDPGGVCIDDTFELHPGQLPDPDLTKIDRKSLPKVVTPSRNANDPDNDIFEAPQIEGPIDLLTPISRKIDTSRITSRADFIKELSAHIPLNEYDLPRYIYRADLLDFQLVVSRAPESQIQEMLETATIYLEYFQGFPTFKDGNPVWAQMGHEPQESFEAFMYYLEMEGARSLNLMTAFPLSKLNDWYYCYFWAARAKAHDMYRIAHHSRLREQRIFKTENSHYLEAERLFGQLSKLLNTLSPDRWAEVDPPQLVSMLDRVAKLQRISAGLDAQKAGNTQPTNTSIEIQMRNLAQESVQNRSDSVDDNSQALLTNPEALQIAQELVLKVGHTR
;
A
#
# COMPACT_ATOMS: atom_id res chain seq x y z
N MET A 1 1.62 25.07 -13.49
CA MET A 1 1.68 23.75 -12.86
C MET A 1 3.06 23.19 -13.16
N PRO A 2 3.92 22.97 -12.15
CA PRO A 2 5.17 22.26 -12.39
C PRO A 2 4.87 20.79 -12.67
N GLU A 3 5.52 20.23 -13.70
CA GLU A 3 5.49 18.80 -13.99
C GLU A 3 6.11 18.05 -12.80
N VAL A 4 5.31 17.23 -12.12
CA VAL A 4 5.79 16.35 -11.07
C VAL A 4 6.60 15.24 -11.73
N ASP A 5 7.88 15.18 -11.40
CA ASP A 5 8.85 14.25 -11.96
C ASP A 5 8.51 12.80 -11.53
N VAL A 6 7.93 12.04 -12.46
CA VAL A 6 7.51 10.64 -12.27
C VAL A 6 8.72 9.72 -12.05
N ASP A 7 9.93 10.15 -12.42
CA ASP A 7 11.14 9.33 -12.30
C ASP A 7 11.69 9.27 -10.87
N TYR A 8 11.34 10.22 -9.99
CA TYR A 8 11.74 10.19 -8.57
C TYR A 8 11.23 8.93 -7.84
N PHE A 9 9.99 8.51 -8.12
CA PHE A 9 9.39 7.33 -7.47
C PHE A 9 9.88 5.99 -8.05
N LYS A 10 10.26 5.96 -9.33
CA LYS A 10 10.84 4.75 -9.94
C LYS A 10 12.22 4.44 -9.36
N ASN A 11 13.05 5.46 -9.15
CA ASN A 11 14.41 5.27 -8.66
C ASN A 11 14.42 4.78 -7.20
N MET A 12 13.50 5.26 -6.36
CA MET A 12 13.38 4.82 -4.96
C MET A 12 12.93 3.36 -4.83
N SER A 13 12.08 2.86 -5.74
CA SER A 13 11.69 1.43 -5.78
C SER A 13 12.77 0.50 -6.33
N ILE A 14 13.67 0.99 -7.19
CA ILE A 14 14.78 0.19 -7.74
C ILE A 14 15.88 0.01 -6.70
N GLU A 15 16.19 1.04 -5.92
CA GLU A 15 17.23 1.00 -4.88
C GLU A 15 16.86 0.09 -3.70
N MET A 16 15.56 -0.01 -3.35
CA MET A 16 15.08 -0.94 -2.33
C MET A 16 15.09 -2.41 -2.77
N ARG A 17 15.00 -2.70 -4.07
CA ARG A 17 15.02 -4.09 -4.59
C ARG A 17 16.42 -4.69 -4.70
N ALA A 18 17.46 -3.86 -4.71
CA ALA A 18 18.84 -4.31 -4.89
C ALA A 18 19.48 -4.90 -3.62
N LYS A 19 18.83 -4.81 -2.45
CA LYS A 19 19.40 -5.27 -1.16
C LYS A 19 18.94 -6.66 -0.70
N ASP A 20 17.96 -7.28 -1.37
CA ASP A 20 17.29 -8.51 -0.88
C ASP A 20 17.59 -9.80 -1.67
N VAL A 21 18.74 -9.89 -2.37
CA VAL A 21 19.14 -11.15 -3.04
C VAL A 21 20.49 -11.63 -2.53
N ARG A 22 20.47 -12.24 -1.33
CA ARG A 22 21.39 -13.31 -0.92
C ARG A 22 20.60 -14.36 -0.15
N THR A 23 19.99 -15.28 -0.87
CA THR A 23 19.50 -16.54 -0.30
C THR A 23 20.55 -17.60 -0.52
N ASP A 24 21.04 -18.14 0.60
CA ASP A 24 22.08 -19.15 0.70
C ASP A 24 21.76 -20.44 -0.06
N GLU A 25 22.81 -20.99 -0.67
CA GLU A 25 22.81 -22.27 -1.35
C GLU A 25 22.71 -23.45 -0.37
N PHE A 26 21.98 -24.44 -0.84
CA PHE A 26 21.64 -25.71 -0.22
C PHE A 26 22.82 -26.70 -0.36
N VAL A 27 23.27 -27.33 0.74
CA VAL A 27 24.11 -28.55 0.69
C VAL A 27 23.55 -29.58 1.69
N PRO A 28 23.30 -30.84 1.28
CA PRO A 28 22.71 -31.87 2.13
C PRO A 28 23.74 -32.82 2.76
N ASP A 29 23.24 -33.54 3.78
CA ASP A 29 23.74 -34.78 4.41
C ASP A 29 25.01 -34.74 5.29
N ALA A 30 24.83 -34.96 6.60
CA ALA A 30 25.07 -36.27 7.24
C ALA A 30 25.19 -36.20 8.78
N LEU A 31 24.87 -37.34 9.42
CA LEU A 31 25.17 -37.79 10.80
C LEU A 31 24.10 -37.46 11.86
N LYS A 32 23.19 -38.41 12.19
CA LYS A 32 23.35 -39.63 13.03
C LYS A 32 23.58 -39.33 14.52
N HIS A 33 22.54 -39.70 15.29
CA HIS A 33 22.51 -40.16 16.68
C HIS A 33 23.15 -39.28 17.78
N ILE A 34 22.36 -38.98 18.82
CA ILE A 34 22.67 -39.27 20.24
C ILE A 34 21.43 -38.99 21.12
N PRO A 35 21.25 -39.71 22.24
CA PRO A 35 19.96 -39.93 22.89
C PRO A 35 19.68 -38.98 24.06
N THR A 36 18.39 -38.86 24.37
CA THR A 36 17.82 -38.30 25.60
C THR A 36 18.37 -38.99 26.85
N ARG A 37 18.92 -38.21 27.80
CA ARG A 37 19.06 -38.65 29.19
C ARG A 37 18.73 -37.51 30.16
N VAL A 38 17.69 -37.75 30.95
CA VAL A 38 17.23 -36.97 32.09
C VAL A 38 18.20 -37.16 33.25
N HIS A 39 18.67 -36.07 33.87
CA HIS A 39 19.10 -36.09 35.27
C HIS A 39 18.70 -34.79 35.99
N LYS A 40 17.97 -34.99 37.09
CA LYS A 40 17.68 -34.00 38.14
C LYS A 40 18.94 -33.80 38.98
N THR A 41 19.31 -32.55 39.27
CA THR A 41 20.11 -32.18 40.45
C THR A 41 19.70 -30.82 40.98
N SER A 42 19.54 -30.78 42.31
CA SER A 42 19.14 -29.66 43.16
C SER A 42 20.22 -28.56 43.27
N PRO A 43 19.87 -27.36 43.77
CA PRO A 43 20.72 -26.17 43.64
C PRO A 43 21.81 -26.11 44.71
N GLN A 44 23.04 -25.80 44.31
CA GLN A 44 24.11 -25.36 45.21
C GLN A 44 24.36 -23.87 45.02
N THR A 45 24.30 -23.18 46.16
CA THR A 45 24.64 -21.79 46.41
C THR A 45 26.10 -21.53 46.03
N ILE A 46 26.36 -20.54 45.16
CA ILE A 46 27.73 -20.07 44.85
C ILE A 46 27.88 -18.64 45.34
N ASP A 47 28.88 -18.50 46.20
CA ASP A 47 29.39 -17.31 46.88
C ASP A 47 30.22 -16.47 45.89
N LEU A 48 29.84 -15.21 45.68
CA LEU A 48 30.48 -14.27 44.75
C LEU A 48 31.63 -13.54 45.46
N LYS A 49 32.86 -14.05 45.30
CA LYS A 49 34.08 -13.27 45.56
C LYS A 49 34.63 -12.68 44.27
N ALA A 50 34.64 -11.36 44.21
CA ALA A 50 35.22 -10.55 43.15
C ALA A 50 36.74 -10.71 43.07
N GLN A 51 37.27 -10.87 41.86
CA GLN A 51 38.67 -10.62 41.53
C GLN A 51 38.77 -9.72 40.28
N PRO A 52 39.79 -8.85 40.20
CA PRO A 52 39.94 -7.84 39.16
C PRO A 52 40.50 -8.43 37.85
N ARG A 53 40.00 -7.93 36.71
CA ARG A 53 40.54 -8.27 35.37
C ARG A 53 41.84 -7.50 35.11
N PRO A 54 42.88 -8.14 34.54
CA PRO A 54 44.01 -7.44 33.95
C PRO A 54 43.62 -6.86 32.58
N ARG A 55 44.25 -5.72 32.24
CA ARG A 55 44.25 -5.09 30.93
C ARG A 55 45.11 -5.93 29.99
N ASP A 56 44.61 -6.20 28.80
CA ASP A 56 45.42 -6.67 27.67
C ASP A 56 45.30 -5.66 26.53
N ASP A 57 46.46 -5.08 26.21
CA ASP A 57 46.73 -4.25 25.04
C ASP A 57 47.17 -5.19 23.91
N SER A 58 46.39 -5.31 22.83
CA SER A 58 46.90 -5.61 21.48
C SER A 58 45.75 -5.64 20.46
N ILE A 59 45.67 -4.59 19.64
CA ILE A 59 44.88 -4.56 18.41
C ILE A 59 45.85 -4.91 17.27
N PRO A 60 45.61 -5.96 16.46
CA PRO A 60 46.33 -6.13 15.21
C PRO A 60 45.74 -5.23 14.12
N GLU A 61 46.63 -4.53 13.42
CA GLU A 61 46.37 -3.82 12.16
C GLU A 61 45.68 -4.73 11.14
N TYR A 62 44.58 -4.24 10.57
CA TYR A 62 43.88 -4.87 9.46
C TYR A 62 44.34 -4.22 8.16
N ASP A 63 44.99 -5.01 7.32
CA ASP A 63 45.46 -4.66 5.98
C ASP A 63 44.36 -4.99 4.95
N PRO A 64 43.74 -4.02 4.27
CA PRO A 64 42.74 -4.30 3.24
C PRO A 64 43.44 -4.60 1.92
N GLY A 65 43.88 -5.85 1.78
CA GLY A 65 44.26 -6.43 0.49
C GLY A 65 43.06 -6.45 -0.46
N GLY A 66 43.17 -5.68 -1.55
CA GLY A 66 42.18 -5.57 -2.59
C GLY A 66 41.91 -6.88 -3.33
N VAL A 67 40.64 -7.14 -3.59
CA VAL A 67 40.18 -8.09 -4.60
C VAL A 67 39.42 -7.27 -5.63
N CYS A 68 40.08 -7.03 -6.77
CA CYS A 68 39.43 -6.58 -7.98
C CYS A 68 38.62 -7.75 -8.53
N ILE A 69 37.32 -7.57 -8.71
CA ILE A 69 36.49 -8.45 -9.54
C ILE A 69 36.18 -7.64 -10.80
N ASP A 70 36.92 -7.96 -11.86
CA ASP A 70 36.64 -7.52 -13.23
C ASP A 70 35.44 -8.30 -13.77
N ASP A 71 34.25 -7.71 -13.72
CA ASP A 71 33.12 -8.12 -14.56
C ASP A 71 32.95 -7.08 -15.67
N THR A 72 33.83 -7.19 -16.66
CA THR A 72 33.74 -6.46 -17.93
C THR A 72 32.70 -7.15 -18.80
N PHE A 73 31.47 -6.64 -18.84
CA PHE A 73 30.49 -7.04 -19.85
C PHE A 73 30.88 -6.37 -21.18
N GLU A 74 31.64 -7.09 -22.01
CA GLU A 74 31.92 -6.67 -23.38
C GLU A 74 30.63 -6.67 -24.21
N LEU A 75 30.10 -5.47 -24.47
CA LEU A 75 29.10 -5.26 -25.51
C LEU A 75 29.81 -5.33 -26.88
N HIS A 76 29.56 -6.41 -27.62
CA HIS A 76 29.89 -6.49 -29.04
C HIS A 76 29.20 -5.34 -29.81
N PRO A 77 29.95 -4.48 -30.53
CA PRO A 77 29.36 -3.53 -31.45
C PRO A 77 29.26 -4.18 -32.84
N GLY A 78 28.04 -4.35 -33.34
CA GLY A 78 27.82 -4.54 -34.78
C GLY A 78 26.85 -5.64 -35.16
N GLN A 79 25.55 -5.33 -35.15
CA GLN A 79 24.65 -5.76 -36.21
C GLN A 79 23.40 -4.88 -36.19
N LEU A 80 23.38 -3.90 -37.11
CA LEU A 80 22.18 -3.14 -37.46
C LEU A 80 21.20 -4.09 -38.16
N PRO A 81 19.93 -4.17 -37.74
CA PRO A 81 18.89 -4.75 -38.58
C PRO A 81 18.51 -3.75 -39.69
N ASP A 82 18.38 -4.28 -40.91
CA ASP A 82 18.02 -3.56 -42.13
C ASP A 82 16.79 -2.64 -41.97
N PRO A 83 16.85 -1.39 -42.46
CA PRO A 83 15.71 -0.49 -42.47
C PRO A 83 14.95 -0.58 -43.80
N ASP A 84 14.23 -1.68 -44.07
CA ASP A 84 13.40 -1.71 -45.31
C ASP A 84 12.08 -2.48 -45.22
N LEU A 85 11.33 -2.30 -44.13
CA LEU A 85 9.93 -2.75 -44.04
C LEU A 85 9.02 -1.76 -43.29
N THR A 86 8.91 -0.51 -43.78
CA THR A 86 7.77 0.37 -43.42
C THR A 86 7.31 1.23 -44.60
N LYS A 87 6.84 0.59 -45.68
CA LYS A 87 5.88 1.21 -46.61
C LYS A 87 4.51 0.58 -46.40
N ILE A 88 3.85 0.96 -45.31
CA ILE A 88 2.40 0.79 -45.16
C ILE A 88 1.76 2.00 -45.85
N ASP A 89 1.07 1.74 -46.95
CA ASP A 89 0.31 2.71 -47.72
C ASP A 89 -0.82 3.30 -46.83
N ARG A 90 -0.65 4.57 -46.42
CA ARG A 90 -1.60 5.29 -45.55
C ARG A 90 -2.85 5.81 -46.30
N LYS A 91 -3.09 5.41 -47.56
CA LYS A 91 -4.17 5.97 -48.38
C LYS A 91 -5.56 5.33 -48.20
N SER A 92 -5.74 4.37 -47.30
CA SER A 92 -7.05 3.73 -47.10
C SER A 92 -7.39 3.43 -45.65
N LEU A 93 -7.15 4.38 -44.73
CA LEU A 93 -7.78 4.36 -43.42
C LEU A 93 -9.16 5.04 -43.50
N PRO A 94 -10.24 4.41 -43.01
CA PRO A 94 -11.53 5.07 -42.89
C PRO A 94 -11.38 6.29 -42.00
N LYS A 95 -11.94 7.44 -42.42
CA LYS A 95 -12.03 8.64 -41.60
C LYS A 95 -12.67 8.26 -40.27
N VAL A 96 -11.87 8.21 -39.20
CA VAL A 96 -12.37 8.20 -37.84
C VAL A 96 -13.07 9.53 -37.65
N VAL A 97 -14.39 9.50 -37.75
CA VAL A 97 -15.26 10.59 -37.35
C VAL A 97 -15.05 10.74 -35.85
N THR A 98 -14.29 11.75 -35.44
CA THR A 98 -14.30 12.22 -34.07
C THR A 98 -15.74 12.63 -33.75
N PRO A 99 -16.41 12.01 -32.77
CA PRO A 99 -17.73 12.45 -32.38
C PRO A 99 -17.61 13.90 -31.90
N SER A 100 -18.36 14.78 -32.55
CA SER A 100 -18.53 16.17 -32.14
C SER A 100 -19.09 16.16 -30.72
N ARG A 101 -18.26 16.58 -29.77
CA ARG A 101 -18.56 16.68 -28.35
C ARG A 101 -19.76 17.59 -28.17
N ASN A 102 -20.91 16.99 -27.85
CA ASN A 102 -22.16 17.70 -27.65
C ASN A 102 -22.12 18.37 -26.28
N ALA A 103 -22.15 19.70 -26.23
CA ALA A 103 -22.00 20.49 -25.00
C ALA A 103 -23.21 20.42 -24.03
N ASN A 104 -24.15 19.52 -24.29
CA ASN A 104 -25.45 19.42 -23.60
C ASN A 104 -25.73 17.99 -23.09
N ASP A 105 -24.68 17.20 -22.82
CA ASP A 105 -24.86 15.86 -22.25
C ASP A 105 -25.04 15.96 -20.72
N PRO A 106 -26.25 15.73 -20.18
CA PRO A 106 -26.55 15.88 -18.76
C PRO A 106 -25.94 14.75 -17.89
N ASP A 107 -25.37 13.72 -18.51
CA ASP A 107 -24.77 12.55 -17.83
C ASP A 107 -23.23 12.60 -17.77
N ASN A 108 -22.64 13.73 -18.17
CA ASN A 108 -21.21 13.97 -17.94
C ASN A 108 -21.05 14.45 -16.50
N ASP A 109 -21.21 13.53 -15.54
CA ASP A 109 -20.84 13.65 -14.14
C ASP A 109 -19.34 13.96 -14.07
N ILE A 110 -19.02 15.24 -14.30
CA ILE A 110 -17.81 15.86 -13.80
C ILE A 110 -17.85 15.53 -12.33
N PHE A 111 -16.88 14.72 -11.87
CA PHE A 111 -16.55 14.59 -10.46
C PHE A 111 -16.30 16.01 -9.95
N GLU A 112 -17.38 16.65 -9.50
CA GLU A 112 -17.35 17.94 -8.86
C GLU A 112 -16.51 17.68 -7.62
N ALA A 113 -15.26 18.13 -7.65
CA ALA A 113 -14.35 17.98 -6.53
C ALA A 113 -15.14 18.47 -5.31
N PRO A 114 -15.28 17.64 -4.25
CA PRO A 114 -16.16 17.95 -3.14
C PRO A 114 -15.84 19.37 -2.67
N GLN A 115 -16.82 20.27 -2.84
CA GLN A 115 -16.70 21.66 -2.44
C GLN A 115 -16.41 21.61 -0.94
N ILE A 116 -15.14 21.87 -0.57
CA ILE A 116 -14.69 21.81 0.83
C ILE A 116 -15.51 22.86 1.58
N GLU A 117 -16.48 22.38 2.36
CA GLU A 117 -17.51 23.20 2.99
C GLU A 117 -16.89 24.21 3.96
N GLY A 118 -16.93 25.48 3.56
CA GLY A 118 -16.84 26.66 4.42
C GLY A 118 -15.50 26.94 5.12
N PRO A 119 -15.29 28.17 5.61
CA PRO A 119 -14.26 28.44 6.61
C PRO A 119 -14.68 27.70 7.88
N ILE A 120 -14.16 26.48 8.03
CA ILE A 120 -14.39 25.67 9.22
C ILE A 120 -13.95 26.53 10.42
N ASP A 121 -14.84 26.75 11.40
CA ASP A 121 -14.58 27.36 12.71
C ASP A 121 -13.58 26.47 13.50
N LEU A 122 -12.37 26.30 12.97
CA LEU A 122 -11.39 25.28 13.39
C LEU A 122 -10.65 25.63 14.67
N LEU A 123 -10.84 26.84 15.17
CA LEU A 123 -10.08 27.37 16.28
C LEU A 123 -11.03 27.73 17.41
N THR A 124 -11.87 26.78 17.83
CA THR A 124 -12.26 26.78 19.26
C THR A 124 -10.96 26.86 20.07
N PRO A 125 -10.80 27.86 20.95
CA PRO A 125 -9.51 28.18 21.56
C PRO A 125 -8.94 26.96 22.31
N ILE A 126 -7.99 26.27 21.65
CA ILE A 126 -7.36 25.02 22.13
C ILE A 126 -6.56 25.31 23.41
N SER A 127 -6.05 26.53 23.52
CA SER A 127 -5.35 27.12 24.67
C SER A 127 -5.98 26.82 26.02
N ARG A 128 -7.32 26.72 26.13
CA ARG A 128 -8.00 26.54 27.42
C ARG A 128 -7.96 25.13 27.97
N LYS A 129 -7.58 24.14 27.16
CA LYS A 129 -7.63 22.71 27.55
C LYS A 129 -6.27 22.10 27.88
N ILE A 130 -5.18 22.83 27.65
CA ILE A 130 -3.82 22.30 27.78
C ILE A 130 -3.40 22.30 29.26
N ASP A 131 -3.15 21.11 29.82
CA ASP A 131 -2.62 20.96 31.18
C ASP A 131 -1.11 21.29 31.22
N THR A 132 -0.78 22.54 31.52
CA THR A 132 0.61 23.01 31.58
C THR A 132 1.47 22.29 32.62
N SER A 133 0.87 21.61 33.60
CA SER A 133 1.63 20.95 34.69
C SER A 133 2.39 19.70 34.22
N ARG A 134 1.98 19.10 33.09
CA ARG A 134 2.57 17.87 32.54
C ARG A 134 3.63 18.13 31.48
N ILE A 135 3.75 19.37 31.01
CA ILE A 135 4.63 19.73 29.90
C ILE A 135 6.03 19.97 30.43
N THR A 136 6.92 18.99 30.23
CA THR A 136 8.35 19.13 30.59
C THR A 136 9.25 19.33 29.37
N SER A 137 8.82 18.80 28.23
CA SER A 137 9.54 18.86 26.96
C SER A 137 8.64 19.40 25.83
N ARG A 138 9.27 19.79 24.72
CA ARG A 138 8.56 20.12 23.47
C ARG A 138 7.71 18.95 22.97
N ALA A 139 8.23 17.72 23.12
CA ALA A 139 7.51 16.51 22.72
C ALA A 139 6.23 16.32 23.54
N ASP A 140 6.26 16.55 24.85
CA ASP A 140 5.06 16.52 25.70
C ASP A 140 4.04 17.57 25.28
N PHE A 141 4.50 18.77 24.93
CA PHE A 141 3.62 19.84 24.45
C PHE A 141 2.93 19.45 23.15
N ILE A 142 3.66 18.94 22.17
CA ILE A 142 3.10 18.53 20.88
C ILE A 142 2.18 17.32 21.06
N LYS A 143 2.52 16.39 21.94
CA LYS A 143 1.65 15.27 22.32
C LYS A 143 0.31 15.78 22.84
N GLU A 144 0.31 16.71 23.79
CA GLU A 144 -0.92 17.29 24.32
C GLU A 144 -1.72 18.04 23.25
N LEU A 145 -1.05 18.83 22.39
CA LEU A 145 -1.68 19.52 21.27
C LEU A 145 -2.33 18.55 20.27
N SER A 146 -1.62 17.47 19.93
CA SER A 146 -2.07 16.47 18.95
C SER A 146 -3.35 15.75 19.38
N ALA A 147 -3.59 15.61 20.68
CA ALA A 147 -4.82 15.03 21.22
C ALA A 147 -6.06 15.90 20.94
N HIS A 148 -5.88 17.17 20.59
CA HIS A 148 -6.95 18.11 20.28
C HIS A 148 -7.13 18.37 18.78
N ILE A 149 -6.32 17.76 17.92
CA ILE A 149 -6.44 17.95 16.47
C ILE A 149 -7.66 17.17 15.97
N PRO A 150 -8.57 17.80 15.20
CA PRO A 150 -9.68 17.09 14.60
C PRO A 150 -9.18 16.05 13.60
N LEU A 151 -9.70 14.84 13.74
CA LEU A 151 -9.45 13.74 12.81
C LEU A 151 -10.47 13.77 11.66
N ASN A 152 -10.07 13.23 10.51
CA ASN A 152 -10.95 13.02 9.37
C ASN A 152 -11.58 11.61 9.40
N GLU A 153 -12.33 11.25 8.35
CA GLU A 153 -12.98 9.93 8.20
C GLU A 153 -12.01 8.74 8.16
N TYR A 154 -10.73 9.01 7.93
CA TYR A 154 -9.66 8.02 7.91
C TYR A 154 -8.87 7.98 9.23
N ASP A 155 -9.39 8.65 10.27
CA ASP A 155 -8.71 8.81 11.56
C ASP A 155 -7.29 9.38 11.41
N LEU A 156 -7.13 10.33 10.47
CA LEU A 156 -5.91 11.09 10.23
C LEU A 156 -6.15 12.56 10.59
N PRO A 157 -5.12 13.25 11.12
CA PRO A 157 -5.26 14.65 11.52
C PRO A 157 -5.52 15.55 10.30
N ARG A 158 -6.44 16.52 10.40
CA ARG A 158 -6.69 17.49 9.32
C ARG A 158 -5.52 18.47 9.08
N TYR A 159 -4.72 18.69 10.11
CA TYR A 159 -3.54 19.55 10.08
C TYR A 159 -2.52 19.05 11.10
N ILE A 160 -1.27 19.46 10.95
CA ILE A 160 -0.19 19.18 11.91
C ILE A 160 0.47 20.50 12.34
N TYR A 161 1.24 20.48 13.42
CA TYR A 161 1.98 21.65 13.88
C TYR A 161 3.47 21.51 13.57
N ARG A 162 4.09 22.62 13.19
CA ARG A 162 5.54 22.76 13.03
C ARG A 162 6.24 22.86 14.39
N ALA A 163 6.95 21.81 14.76
CA ALA A 163 7.65 21.74 16.05
C ALA A 163 8.72 22.83 16.24
N ASP A 164 9.31 23.32 15.13
CA ASP A 164 10.34 24.36 15.14
C ASP A 164 9.80 25.76 15.45
N LEU A 165 8.53 26.02 15.09
CA LEU A 165 7.87 27.31 15.32
C LEU A 165 7.16 27.37 16.68
N LEU A 166 7.04 26.24 17.37
CA LEU A 166 6.40 26.15 18.68
C LEU A 166 7.40 26.40 19.80
N ASP A 167 7.22 27.53 20.48
CA ASP A 167 7.91 27.83 21.74
C ASP A 167 7.07 27.38 22.94
N PHE A 168 7.37 26.17 23.43
CA PHE A 168 6.69 25.63 24.61
C PHE A 168 7.00 26.42 25.89
N GLN A 169 8.08 27.21 25.95
CA GLN A 169 8.39 28.05 27.11
C GLN A 169 7.39 29.19 27.27
N LEU A 170 6.83 29.70 26.17
CA LEU A 170 5.74 30.69 26.22
C LEU A 170 4.50 30.12 26.92
N VAL A 171 4.21 28.84 26.68
CA VAL A 171 3.07 28.16 27.32
C VAL A 171 3.33 27.91 28.81
N VAL A 172 4.53 27.43 29.15
CA VAL A 172 4.94 27.18 30.54
C VAL A 172 4.99 28.48 31.36
N SER A 173 5.46 29.58 30.76
CA SER A 173 5.50 30.91 31.39
C SER A 173 4.13 31.60 31.48
N ARG A 174 3.06 30.96 30.99
CA ARG A 174 1.69 31.47 30.98
C ARG A 174 1.58 32.80 30.21
N ALA A 175 2.18 32.85 29.02
CA ALA A 175 2.02 33.96 28.10
C ALA A 175 0.51 34.22 27.80
N PRO A 176 0.14 35.45 27.38
CA PRO A 176 -1.23 35.77 27.02
C PRO A 176 -1.80 34.82 25.95
N GLU A 177 -3.07 34.44 26.10
CA GLU A 177 -3.77 33.48 25.22
C GLU A 177 -3.69 33.89 23.74
N SER A 178 -3.76 35.20 23.45
CA SER A 178 -3.65 35.74 22.09
C SER A 178 -2.31 35.41 21.42
N GLN A 179 -1.21 35.46 22.18
CA GLN A 179 0.13 35.18 21.65
C GLN A 179 0.33 33.69 21.39
N ILE A 180 -0.22 32.84 22.27
CA ILE A 180 -0.20 31.38 22.07
C ILE A 180 -1.01 31.01 20.83
N GLN A 181 -2.18 31.62 20.66
CA GLN A 181 -3.06 31.39 19.52
C GLN A 181 -2.40 31.80 18.19
N GLU A 182 -1.79 32.98 18.13
CA GLU A 182 -1.05 33.45 16.94
C GLU A 182 0.12 32.52 16.58
N MET A 183 0.84 32.02 17.59
CA MET A 183 1.91 31.04 17.39
C MET A 183 1.36 29.71 16.85
N LEU A 184 0.26 29.20 17.40
CA LEU A 184 -0.37 27.95 16.93
C LEU A 184 -0.87 28.08 15.49
N GLU A 185 -1.50 29.21 15.15
CA GLU A 185 -1.95 29.51 13.78
C GLU A 185 -0.79 29.53 12.80
N THR A 186 0.30 30.22 13.16
CA THR A 186 1.52 30.29 12.33
C THR A 186 2.20 28.93 12.16
N ALA A 187 2.15 28.08 13.20
CA ALA A 187 2.74 26.75 13.17
C ALA A 187 1.86 25.71 12.45
N THR A 188 0.62 26.02 12.09
CA THR A 188 -0.32 25.05 11.51
C THR A 188 -0.03 24.78 10.04
N ILE A 189 0.18 23.50 9.69
CA ILE A 189 0.25 23.01 8.32
C ILE A 189 -1.00 22.16 8.04
N TYR A 190 -1.83 22.63 7.12
CA TYR A 190 -2.99 21.89 6.64
C TYR A 190 -2.59 20.74 5.73
N LEU A 191 -3.24 19.58 5.90
CA LEU A 191 -3.07 18.42 5.04
C LEU A 191 -4.19 18.39 3.99
N GLU A 192 -3.82 18.06 2.75
CA GLU A 192 -4.74 17.91 1.63
C GLU A 192 -4.88 16.43 1.24
N TYR A 193 -6.07 16.01 0.84
CA TYR A 193 -6.41 14.60 0.57
C TYR A 193 -6.82 14.33 -0.89
N PHE A 194 -6.56 15.28 -1.80
CA PHE A 194 -7.05 15.22 -3.18
C PHE A 194 -6.51 14.02 -3.98
N GLN A 195 -5.35 13.47 -3.62
CA GLN A 195 -4.75 12.31 -4.29
C GLN A 195 -5.24 10.96 -3.73
N GLY A 196 -6.16 10.97 -2.77
CA GLY A 196 -6.57 9.77 -2.02
C GLY A 196 -5.60 9.38 -0.90
N PHE A 197 -4.60 10.21 -0.63
CA PHE A 197 -3.67 10.09 0.50
C PHE A 197 -3.30 11.49 1.03
N PRO A 198 -2.91 11.62 2.31
CA PRO A 198 -2.54 12.92 2.86
C PRO A 198 -1.25 13.47 2.24
N THR A 199 -1.36 14.69 1.75
CA THR A 199 -0.29 15.46 1.12
C THR A 199 -0.16 16.82 1.78
N PHE A 200 1.04 17.39 1.71
CA PHE A 200 1.26 18.80 1.98
C PHE A 200 0.74 19.65 0.82
N LYS A 201 0.64 20.97 1.01
CA LYS A 201 0.28 21.93 -0.05
C LYS A 201 1.18 21.84 -1.29
N ASP A 202 2.41 21.40 -1.10
CA ASP A 202 3.38 21.20 -2.20
C ASP A 202 3.11 19.92 -3.00
N GLY A 203 2.10 19.12 -2.63
CA GLY A 203 1.76 17.84 -3.24
C GLY A 203 2.62 16.66 -2.74
N ASN A 204 3.65 16.92 -1.94
CA ASN A 204 4.48 15.89 -1.32
C ASN A 204 3.66 15.08 -0.31
N PRO A 205 3.85 13.75 -0.23
CA PRO A 205 3.14 12.93 0.75
C PRO A 205 3.56 13.29 2.19
N VAL A 206 2.64 13.15 3.15
CA VAL A 206 2.91 13.53 4.55
C VAL A 206 4.07 12.74 5.19
N TRP A 207 4.36 11.55 4.69
CA TRP A 207 5.49 10.72 5.15
C TRP A 207 6.82 11.10 4.49
N ALA A 208 6.87 12.06 3.56
CA ALA A 208 8.13 12.62 3.07
C ALA A 208 8.85 13.42 4.16
N GLN A 209 10.16 13.63 3.99
CA GLN A 209 10.96 14.45 4.90
C GLN A 209 10.42 15.88 4.96
N MET A 210 10.18 16.38 6.17
CA MET A 210 9.78 17.77 6.34
C MET A 210 11.00 18.69 6.29
N GLY A 211 10.85 19.91 5.75
CA GLY A 211 11.98 20.84 5.62
C GLY A 211 12.65 21.28 6.94
N HIS A 212 12.00 21.01 8.08
CA HIS A 212 12.52 21.28 9.42
C HIS A 212 12.84 20.00 10.22
N GLU A 213 12.71 18.82 9.60
CA GLU A 213 13.03 17.53 10.20
C GLU A 213 14.52 17.21 9.98
N PRO A 214 15.31 17.00 11.05
CA PRO A 214 16.70 16.60 10.94
C PRO A 214 16.85 15.31 10.13
N GLN A 215 17.91 15.23 9.33
CA GLN A 215 18.19 14.05 8.50
C GLN A 215 18.22 12.75 9.32
N GLU A 216 18.92 12.75 10.46
CA GLU A 216 18.98 11.58 11.36
C GLU A 216 17.59 11.11 11.84
N SER A 217 16.69 12.06 12.06
CA SER A 217 15.31 11.78 12.50
C SER A 217 14.52 11.14 11.36
N PHE A 218 14.64 11.68 10.16
CA PHE A 218 13.97 11.13 8.99
C PHE A 218 14.48 9.72 8.64
N GLU A 219 15.79 9.48 8.72
CA GLU A 219 16.36 8.14 8.53
C GLU A 219 15.81 7.15 9.56
N ALA A 220 15.77 7.53 10.83
CA ALA A 220 15.15 6.74 11.89
C ALA A 220 13.65 6.48 11.60
N PHE A 221 12.93 7.47 11.07
CA PHE A 221 11.53 7.30 10.68
C PHE A 221 11.37 6.30 9.53
N MET A 222 12.27 6.30 8.54
CA MET A 222 12.26 5.30 7.46
C MET A 222 12.47 3.88 8.01
N TYR A 223 13.43 3.69 8.92
CA TYR A 223 13.58 2.41 9.63
C TYR A 223 12.30 2.02 10.39
N TYR A 224 11.65 2.99 11.04
CA TYR A 224 10.38 2.75 11.74
C TYR A 224 9.27 2.31 10.77
N LEU A 225 9.20 2.88 9.56
CA LEU A 225 8.21 2.49 8.53
C LEU A 225 8.44 1.07 7.99
N GLU A 226 9.70 0.67 7.82
CA GLU A 226 10.12 -0.63 7.29
C GLU A 226 9.88 -1.79 8.26
N MET A 227 9.72 -1.52 9.56
CA MET A 227 9.40 -2.55 10.54
C MET A 227 8.09 -3.27 10.21
N GLU A 228 8.17 -4.60 10.08
CA GLU A 228 7.00 -5.45 9.89
C GLU A 228 6.20 -5.62 11.20
N GLY A 229 4.88 -5.69 11.08
CA GLY A 229 3.97 -5.93 12.21
C GLY A 229 3.73 -4.71 13.11
N ALA A 230 3.65 -4.95 14.43
CA ALA A 230 3.36 -3.90 15.41
C ALA A 230 4.62 -3.04 15.66
N ARG A 231 4.67 -1.86 15.03
CA ARG A 231 5.79 -0.93 15.17
C ARG A 231 5.95 -0.45 16.61
N SER A 232 7.17 -0.60 17.14
CA SER A 232 7.50 -0.21 18.51
C SER A 232 8.85 0.49 18.54
N LEU A 233 8.90 1.68 19.16
CA LEU A 233 10.14 2.46 19.32
C LEU A 233 11.21 1.68 20.09
N ASN A 234 10.82 0.77 20.99
CA ASN A 234 11.76 -0.03 21.78
C ASN A 234 12.58 -1.02 20.95
N LEU A 235 12.14 -1.35 19.73
CA LEU A 235 12.85 -2.26 18.83
C LEU A 235 13.94 -1.53 18.03
N MET A 236 13.92 -0.20 17.98
CA MET A 236 14.89 0.62 17.24
C MET A 236 16.17 0.83 18.07
N THR A 237 16.99 -0.21 18.19
CA THR A 237 18.20 -0.20 19.02
C THR A 237 19.33 0.71 18.50
N ALA A 238 19.25 1.16 17.24
CA ALA A 238 20.23 2.04 16.62
C ALA A 238 20.24 3.47 17.19
N PHE A 239 19.13 3.91 17.80
CA PHE A 239 18.97 5.28 18.28
C PHE A 239 18.59 5.31 19.78
N PRO A 240 19.03 6.33 20.54
CA PRO A 240 18.60 6.49 21.93
C PRO A 240 17.09 6.68 22.04
N LEU A 241 16.44 5.91 22.91
CA LEU A 241 14.98 5.93 23.09
C LEU A 241 14.43 7.32 23.48
N SER A 242 15.19 8.11 24.23
CA SER A 242 14.78 9.48 24.57
C SER A 242 14.62 10.36 23.33
N LYS A 243 15.61 10.33 22.42
CA LYS A 243 15.55 11.06 21.15
C LYS A 243 14.43 10.55 20.24
N LEU A 244 14.24 9.23 20.20
CA LEU A 244 13.16 8.61 19.41
C LEU A 244 11.78 9.07 19.88
N ASN A 245 11.55 9.10 21.19
CA ASN A 245 10.29 9.63 21.73
C ASN A 245 10.09 11.09 21.35
N ASP A 246 11.13 11.92 21.45
CA ASP A 246 11.05 13.32 21.07
C ASP A 246 10.66 13.48 19.60
N TRP A 247 11.35 12.76 18.70
CA TRP A 247 11.07 12.77 17.26
C TRP A 247 9.69 12.23 16.91
N TYR A 248 9.28 11.14 17.57
CA TYR A 248 7.99 10.50 17.35
C TYR A 248 6.82 11.47 17.50
N TYR A 249 6.83 12.27 18.58
CA TYR A 249 5.80 13.28 18.80
C TYR A 249 6.04 14.55 17.99
N CYS A 250 7.27 15.08 17.95
CA CYS A 250 7.56 16.34 17.24
C CYS A 250 7.24 16.27 15.75
N TYR A 251 7.43 15.12 15.12
CA TYR A 251 7.25 14.93 13.68
C TYR A 251 6.07 14.02 13.34
N PHE A 252 5.14 13.82 14.27
CA PHE A 252 3.87 13.10 14.05
C PHE A 252 4.06 11.71 13.41
N TRP A 253 5.08 10.95 13.83
CA TRP A 253 5.43 9.67 13.22
C TRP A 253 4.26 8.67 13.20
N ALA A 254 3.43 8.66 14.25
CA ALA A 254 2.24 7.82 14.33
C ALA A 254 1.28 8.04 13.16
N ALA A 255 0.92 9.32 12.92
CA ALA A 255 0.00 9.70 11.85
C ALA A 255 0.63 9.50 10.47
N ARG A 256 1.92 9.82 10.30
CA ARG A 256 2.66 9.61 9.05
C ARG A 256 2.78 8.13 8.70
N ALA A 257 3.06 7.27 9.68
CA ALA A 257 3.12 5.82 9.48
C ALA A 257 1.76 5.24 9.07
N LYS A 258 0.69 5.65 9.76
CA LYS A 258 -0.68 5.26 9.38
C LYS A 258 -1.04 5.69 7.97
N ALA A 259 -0.71 6.94 7.61
CA ALA A 259 -0.90 7.46 6.26
C ALA A 259 -0.15 6.65 5.19
N HIS A 260 1.10 6.28 5.48
CA HIS A 260 1.91 5.45 4.59
C HIS A 260 1.31 4.04 4.40
N ASP A 261 0.82 3.42 5.48
CA ASP A 261 0.18 2.10 5.39
C ASP A 261 -1.11 2.14 4.56
N MET A 262 -1.94 3.16 4.77
CA MET A 262 -3.13 3.39 3.96
C MET A 262 -2.79 3.55 2.48
N TYR A 263 -1.75 4.33 2.18
CA TYR A 263 -1.27 4.51 0.81
C TYR A 263 -0.83 3.18 0.20
N ARG A 264 -0.09 2.33 0.93
CA ARG A 264 0.32 1.00 0.44
C ARG A 264 -0.88 0.14 0.08
N ILE A 265 -1.89 0.09 0.94
CA ILE A 265 -3.12 -0.69 0.70
C ILE A 265 -3.83 -0.17 -0.56
N ALA A 266 -4.04 1.15 -0.66
CA ALA A 266 -4.68 1.78 -1.81
C ALA A 266 -3.90 1.53 -3.10
N HIS A 267 -2.57 1.66 -3.06
CA HIS A 267 -1.69 1.40 -4.19
C HIS A 267 -1.75 -0.06 -4.66
N HIS A 268 -1.73 -1.03 -3.72
CA HIS A 268 -1.89 -2.44 -4.07
C HIS A 268 -3.27 -2.75 -4.65
N SER A 269 -4.34 -2.13 -4.14
CA SER A 269 -5.69 -2.25 -4.73
C SER A 269 -5.71 -1.74 -6.17
N ARG A 270 -5.17 -0.54 -6.41
CA ARG A 270 -5.09 0.05 -7.76
C ARG A 270 -4.25 -0.78 -8.73
N LEU A 271 -3.13 -1.35 -8.27
CA LEU A 271 -2.33 -2.28 -9.07
C LEU A 271 -3.09 -3.56 -9.40
N ARG A 272 -3.88 -4.09 -8.47
CA ARG A 272 -4.73 -5.26 -8.70
C ARG A 272 -5.79 -4.95 -9.77
N GLU A 273 -6.48 -3.82 -9.66
CA GLU A 273 -7.45 -3.36 -10.66
C GLU A 273 -6.80 -3.23 -12.04
N GLN A 274 -5.62 -2.58 -12.13
CA GLN A 274 -4.89 -2.48 -13.40
C GLN A 274 -4.54 -3.84 -14.00
N ARG A 275 -4.18 -4.84 -13.18
CA ARG A 275 -3.92 -6.20 -13.67
C ARG A 275 -5.20 -6.84 -14.19
N ILE A 276 -6.31 -6.70 -13.48
CA ILE A 276 -7.63 -7.18 -13.92
C ILE A 276 -7.97 -6.59 -15.29
N PHE A 277 -7.87 -5.26 -15.45
CA PHE A 277 -8.13 -4.60 -16.74
C PHE A 277 -7.22 -5.10 -17.87
N LYS A 278 -5.93 -5.32 -17.60
CA LYS A 278 -4.99 -5.86 -18.59
C LYS A 278 -5.36 -7.28 -18.99
N THR A 279 -5.71 -8.13 -18.02
CA THR A 279 -6.14 -9.51 -18.26
C THR A 279 -7.45 -9.55 -19.04
N GLU A 280 -8.43 -8.72 -18.69
CA GLU A 280 -9.70 -8.58 -19.40
C GLU A 280 -9.47 -8.19 -20.87
N ASN A 281 -8.62 -7.18 -21.13
CA ASN A 281 -8.28 -6.77 -22.48
C ASN A 281 -7.55 -7.87 -23.26
N SER A 282 -6.63 -8.61 -22.62
CA SER A 282 -5.96 -9.76 -23.25
C SER A 282 -6.96 -10.84 -23.65
N HIS A 283 -7.86 -11.21 -22.74
CA HIS A 283 -8.92 -12.19 -23.01
C HIS A 283 -9.87 -11.71 -24.11
N TYR A 284 -10.19 -10.42 -24.17
CA TYR A 284 -11.01 -9.84 -25.23
C TYR A 284 -10.37 -10.01 -26.61
N LEU A 285 -9.10 -9.63 -26.75
CA LEU A 285 -8.34 -9.74 -28.01
C LEU A 285 -8.17 -11.20 -28.44
N GLU A 286 -7.91 -12.10 -27.49
CA GLU A 286 -7.82 -13.53 -27.78
C GLU A 286 -9.16 -14.09 -28.25
N ALA A 287 -10.26 -13.72 -27.59
CA ALA A 287 -11.60 -14.14 -27.96
C ALA A 287 -12.00 -13.59 -29.34
N GLU A 288 -11.65 -12.34 -29.66
CA GLU A 288 -11.82 -11.76 -31.00
C GLU A 288 -11.03 -12.52 -32.06
N ARG A 289 -9.77 -12.87 -31.76
CA ARG A 289 -8.94 -13.68 -32.67
C ARG A 289 -9.56 -15.05 -32.94
N LEU A 290 -10.01 -15.74 -31.88
CA LEU A 290 -10.68 -17.04 -31.98
C LEU A 290 -11.98 -16.94 -32.77
N PHE A 291 -12.79 -15.90 -32.51
CA PHE A 291 -14.02 -15.65 -33.24
C PHE A 291 -13.76 -15.42 -34.73
N GLY A 292 -12.72 -14.65 -35.07
CA GLY A 292 -12.28 -14.43 -36.45
C GLY A 292 -11.82 -15.72 -37.13
N GLN A 293 -11.10 -16.61 -36.42
CA GLN A 293 -10.70 -17.92 -36.94
C GLN A 293 -11.90 -18.83 -37.19
N LEU A 294 -12.84 -18.90 -36.24
CA LEU A 294 -14.08 -19.69 -36.40
C LEU A 294 -14.94 -19.17 -37.57
N SER A 295 -15.05 -17.84 -37.70
CA SER A 295 -15.78 -17.20 -38.81
C SER A 295 -15.14 -17.51 -40.16
N LYS A 296 -13.80 -17.49 -40.25
CA LYS A 296 -13.08 -17.88 -41.47
C LYS A 296 -13.32 -19.35 -41.79
N LEU A 297 -13.21 -20.25 -40.80
CA LEU A 297 -13.44 -21.68 -40.95
C LEU A 297 -14.85 -21.92 -41.51
N LEU A 298 -15.88 -21.33 -40.90
CA LEU A 298 -17.29 -21.40 -41.35
C LEU A 298 -17.47 -20.95 -42.80
N ASN A 299 -16.82 -19.86 -43.22
CA ASN A 299 -16.93 -19.33 -44.58
C ASN A 299 -16.17 -20.18 -45.62
N THR A 300 -15.16 -20.94 -45.20
CA THR A 300 -14.36 -21.80 -46.10
C THR A 300 -14.89 -23.23 -46.24
N LEU A 301 -15.82 -23.65 -45.38
CA LEU A 301 -16.37 -25.00 -45.37
C LEU A 301 -17.31 -25.22 -46.57
N SER A 302 -16.88 -26.08 -47.51
CA SER A 302 -17.72 -26.55 -48.60
C SER A 302 -18.85 -27.46 -48.08
N PRO A 303 -19.99 -27.57 -48.79
CA PRO A 303 -21.14 -28.39 -48.39
C PRO A 303 -20.78 -29.83 -47.99
N ASP A 304 -19.84 -30.44 -48.70
CA ASP A 304 -19.43 -31.83 -48.45
C ASP A 304 -18.64 -31.99 -47.14
N ARG A 305 -17.88 -30.96 -46.72
CA ARG A 305 -17.10 -30.97 -45.48
C ARG A 305 -17.94 -30.68 -44.24
N TRP A 306 -19.15 -30.15 -44.40
CA TRP A 306 -20.08 -29.97 -43.27
C TRP A 306 -20.47 -31.29 -42.60
N ALA A 307 -20.41 -32.42 -43.33
CA ALA A 307 -20.65 -33.74 -42.77
C ALA A 307 -19.51 -34.23 -41.85
N GLU A 308 -18.31 -33.66 -41.97
CA GLU A 308 -17.13 -34.06 -41.18
C GLU A 308 -17.01 -33.30 -39.85
N VAL A 309 -17.64 -32.12 -39.74
CA VAL A 309 -17.58 -31.27 -38.54
C VAL A 309 -18.82 -31.50 -37.70
N ASP A 310 -18.66 -31.87 -36.43
CA ASP A 310 -19.77 -32.01 -35.48
C ASP A 310 -20.42 -30.63 -35.20
N PRO A 311 -21.64 -30.35 -35.70
CA PRO A 311 -22.26 -29.04 -35.56
C PRO A 311 -22.48 -28.60 -34.09
N PRO A 312 -22.90 -29.49 -33.15
CA PRO A 312 -22.98 -29.19 -31.73
C PRO A 312 -21.67 -28.67 -31.13
N GLN A 313 -20.54 -29.28 -31.48
CA GLN A 313 -19.24 -28.84 -30.99
C GLN A 313 -18.91 -27.42 -31.47
N LEU A 314 -19.20 -27.11 -32.73
CA LEU A 314 -18.95 -25.79 -33.30
C LEU A 314 -19.81 -24.69 -32.64
N VAL A 315 -21.11 -24.97 -32.43
CA VAL A 315 -22.01 -24.05 -31.73
C VAL A 315 -21.57 -23.84 -30.28
N SER A 316 -21.11 -24.91 -29.60
CA SER A 316 -20.56 -24.83 -28.25
C SER A 316 -19.30 -23.97 -28.18
N MET A 317 -18.40 -24.08 -29.17
CA MET A 317 -17.21 -23.24 -29.26
C MET A 317 -17.56 -21.77 -29.49
N LEU A 318 -18.49 -21.47 -30.41
CA LEU A 318 -18.98 -20.11 -30.64
C LEU A 318 -19.63 -19.50 -29.39
N ASP A 319 -20.46 -20.28 -28.67
CA ASP A 319 -21.11 -19.83 -27.44
C ASP A 319 -20.06 -19.55 -26.32
N ARG A 320 -19.02 -20.38 -26.20
CA ARG A 320 -17.92 -20.15 -25.25
C ARG A 320 -17.11 -18.90 -25.59
N VAL A 321 -16.78 -18.67 -26.87
CA VAL A 321 -16.06 -17.47 -27.31
C VAL A 321 -16.91 -16.21 -27.10
N ALA A 322 -18.20 -16.26 -27.43
CA ALA A 322 -19.12 -15.15 -27.20
C ALA A 322 -19.30 -14.84 -25.70
N LYS A 323 -19.37 -15.87 -24.84
CA LYS A 323 -19.38 -15.71 -23.38
C LYS A 323 -18.08 -15.08 -22.87
N LEU A 324 -16.93 -15.52 -23.37
CA LEU A 324 -15.64 -14.97 -23.01
C LEU A 324 -15.56 -13.47 -23.39
N GLN A 325 -15.97 -13.10 -24.60
CA GLN A 325 -16.02 -11.69 -25.02
C GLN A 325 -16.94 -10.84 -24.14
N ARG A 326 -18.11 -11.36 -23.75
CA ARG A 326 -19.03 -10.66 -22.85
C ARG A 326 -18.41 -10.43 -21.49
N ILE A 327 -17.83 -11.48 -20.88
CA ILE A 327 -17.16 -11.39 -19.58
C ILE A 327 -16.03 -10.36 -19.65
N SER A 328 -15.18 -10.43 -20.68
CA SER A 328 -14.08 -9.49 -20.87
C SER A 328 -14.53 -8.05 -21.15
N ALA A 329 -15.76 -7.84 -21.63
CA ALA A 329 -16.35 -6.52 -21.81
C ALA A 329 -17.09 -6.01 -20.55
N GLY A 330 -17.01 -6.72 -19.43
CA GLY A 330 -17.74 -6.41 -18.20
C GLY A 330 -19.24 -6.71 -18.27
N LEU A 331 -19.69 -7.47 -19.27
CA LEU A 331 -21.08 -7.90 -19.41
C LEU A 331 -21.30 -9.27 -18.78
N ASP A 332 -22.46 -9.48 -18.17
CA ASP A 332 -22.82 -10.79 -17.63
C ASP A 332 -22.77 -11.87 -18.72
N ALA A 333 -22.10 -12.98 -18.37
CA ALA A 333 -21.96 -14.15 -19.23
C ALA A 333 -23.29 -14.89 -19.45
N GLN A 334 -24.25 -14.71 -18.52
CA GLN A 334 -25.56 -15.35 -18.63
C GLN A 334 -26.44 -14.61 -19.64
N LYS A 335 -27.09 -15.39 -20.51
CA LYS A 335 -28.19 -14.89 -21.35
C LYS A 335 -29.28 -14.39 -20.42
N ALA A 336 -30.01 -13.34 -20.83
CA ALA A 336 -31.09 -12.67 -20.12
C ALA A 336 -32.34 -13.56 -19.86
N GLY A 337 -32.13 -14.74 -19.30
CA GLY A 337 -33.14 -15.75 -18.97
C GLY A 337 -33.19 -15.97 -17.46
N ASN A 338 -33.96 -15.11 -16.80
CA ASN A 338 -34.61 -15.33 -15.50
C ASN A 338 -33.80 -15.51 -14.20
N THR A 339 -32.47 -15.50 -14.24
CA THR A 339 -31.67 -15.32 -13.01
C THR A 339 -31.25 -13.85 -12.89
N GLN A 340 -31.67 -13.21 -11.78
CA GLN A 340 -31.32 -11.83 -11.47
C GLN A 340 -29.78 -11.64 -11.57
N PRO A 341 -29.31 -10.61 -12.28
CA PRO A 341 -27.89 -10.37 -12.44
C PRO A 341 -27.30 -9.94 -11.10
N THR A 342 -26.54 -10.83 -10.46
CA THR A 342 -25.61 -10.46 -9.39
C THR A 342 -24.29 -9.99 -9.99
N ASN A 343 -24.36 -9.03 -10.91
CA ASN A 343 -23.24 -8.18 -11.27
C ASN A 343 -23.10 -7.07 -10.20
N THR A 344 -23.11 -7.54 -8.97
CA THR A 344 -22.81 -6.78 -7.79
C THR A 344 -21.29 -6.62 -7.79
N SER A 345 -20.80 -5.38 -7.77
CA SER A 345 -19.39 -5.05 -7.48
C SER A 345 -18.81 -6.03 -6.46
N ILE A 346 -17.53 -6.40 -6.58
CA ILE A 346 -16.86 -7.30 -5.61
C ILE A 346 -17.17 -6.89 -4.16
N GLU A 347 -17.32 -5.59 -3.92
CA GLU A 347 -17.73 -5.01 -2.65
C GLU A 347 -19.16 -5.40 -2.21
N ILE A 348 -20.10 -5.42 -3.15
CA ILE A 348 -21.48 -5.86 -2.93
C ILE A 348 -21.56 -7.40 -2.85
N GLN A 349 -20.72 -8.15 -3.58
CA GLN A 349 -20.61 -9.61 -3.38
C GLN A 349 -20.04 -9.94 -1.99
N MET A 350 -19.03 -9.21 -1.53
CA MET A 350 -18.48 -9.34 -0.18
C MET A 350 -19.50 -8.95 0.89
N ARG A 351 -20.29 -7.89 0.64
CA ARG A 351 -21.39 -7.47 1.52
C ARG A 351 -22.50 -8.52 1.57
N ASN A 352 -22.85 -9.13 0.44
CA ASN A 352 -23.86 -10.18 0.35
C ASN A 352 -23.39 -11.47 1.04
N LEU A 353 -22.13 -11.87 0.88
CA LEU A 353 -21.53 -12.99 1.61
C LEU A 353 -21.53 -12.75 3.13
N ALA A 354 -21.19 -11.54 3.56
CA ALA A 354 -21.25 -11.17 4.97
C ALA A 354 -22.70 -11.15 5.50
N GLN A 355 -23.68 -10.71 4.70
CA GLN A 355 -25.09 -10.72 5.08
C GLN A 355 -25.72 -12.11 5.09
N GLU A 356 -25.39 -12.99 4.12
CA GLU A 356 -25.83 -14.39 4.12
C GLU A 356 -25.30 -15.15 5.34
N SER A 357 -24.07 -14.86 5.78
CA SER A 357 -23.52 -15.44 7.00
C SER A 357 -24.23 -14.99 8.29
N VAL A 358 -24.89 -13.83 8.26
CA VAL A 358 -25.67 -13.29 9.38
C VAL A 358 -27.12 -13.78 9.33
N GLN A 359 -27.71 -13.96 8.15
CA GLN A 359 -29.08 -14.45 8.00
C GLN A 359 -29.22 -15.97 8.21
N ASN A 360 -28.15 -16.75 8.06
CA ASN A 360 -28.14 -18.18 8.40
C ASN A 360 -27.87 -18.48 9.90
N ARG A 361 -27.99 -17.48 10.79
CA ARG A 361 -27.74 -17.65 12.25
C ARG A 361 -28.88 -18.30 13.04
N SER A 362 -29.95 -18.80 12.41
CA SER A 362 -31.06 -19.35 13.20
C SER A 362 -30.83 -20.75 13.73
N ASP A 363 -29.93 -21.58 13.17
CA ASP A 363 -29.79 -22.97 13.61
C ASP A 363 -28.33 -23.46 13.54
N SER A 364 -27.72 -23.75 14.70
CA SER A 364 -26.37 -24.29 14.92
C SER A 364 -25.18 -23.31 14.83
N VAL A 365 -24.82 -22.73 15.96
CA VAL A 365 -23.65 -21.84 16.13
C VAL A 365 -22.33 -22.61 16.21
N ASP A 366 -22.37 -23.91 16.54
CA ASP A 366 -21.15 -24.68 16.83
C ASP A 366 -20.41 -25.19 15.58
N ASP A 367 -21.12 -25.61 14.52
CA ASP A 367 -20.47 -26.20 13.31
C ASP A 367 -19.76 -25.15 12.44
N ASN A 368 -20.27 -23.93 12.38
CA ASN A 368 -19.69 -22.87 11.55
C ASN A 368 -18.34 -22.36 12.09
N SER A 369 -18.09 -22.48 13.39
CA SER A 369 -16.81 -22.12 14.00
C SER A 369 -15.69 -23.06 13.57
N GLN A 370 -15.99 -24.36 13.38
CA GLN A 370 -15.02 -25.35 12.90
C GLN A 370 -14.72 -25.19 11.41
N ALA A 371 -15.73 -24.86 10.59
CA ALA A 371 -15.54 -24.59 9.16
C ALA A 371 -14.66 -23.35 8.90
N LEU A 372 -14.76 -22.31 9.74
CA LEU A 372 -13.89 -21.13 9.69
C LEU A 372 -12.45 -21.44 10.09
N LEU A 373 -12.22 -22.40 10.99
CA LEU A 373 -10.87 -22.82 11.39
C LEU A 373 -10.21 -23.76 10.37
N THR A 374 -10.99 -24.41 9.50
CA THR A 374 -10.45 -25.32 8.47
C THR A 374 -10.06 -24.61 7.18
N ASN A 375 -10.58 -23.40 6.91
CA ASN A 375 -10.22 -22.62 5.73
C ASN A 375 -9.35 -21.39 6.11
N PRO A 376 -8.04 -21.40 5.82
CA PRO A 376 -7.13 -20.32 6.19
C PRO A 376 -7.48 -18.99 5.49
N GLU A 377 -8.07 -19.03 4.30
CA GLU A 377 -8.46 -17.82 3.56
C GLU A 377 -9.68 -17.14 4.21
N ALA A 378 -10.66 -17.93 4.67
CA ALA A 378 -11.82 -17.42 5.39
C ALA A 378 -11.43 -16.78 6.74
N LEU A 379 -10.39 -17.31 7.39
CA LEU A 379 -9.86 -16.80 8.65
C LEU A 379 -9.15 -15.44 8.47
N GLN A 380 -8.43 -15.27 7.37
CA GLN A 380 -7.80 -13.99 7.01
C GLN A 380 -8.84 -12.90 6.72
N ILE A 381 -9.91 -13.25 6.01
CA ILE A 381 -11.03 -12.33 5.73
C ILE A 381 -11.78 -11.96 7.02
N ALA A 382 -12.01 -12.92 7.91
CA ALA A 382 -12.64 -12.66 9.20
C ALA A 382 -11.80 -11.72 10.08
N GLN A 383 -10.47 -11.88 10.09
CA GLN A 383 -9.56 -10.94 10.77
C GLN A 383 -9.63 -9.53 10.16
N GLU A 384 -9.64 -9.41 8.84
CA GLU A 384 -9.77 -8.11 8.16
C GLU A 384 -11.09 -7.42 8.52
N LEU A 385 -12.18 -8.18 8.67
CA LEU A 385 -13.49 -7.66 9.04
C LEU A 385 -13.56 -7.21 10.50
N VAL A 386 -12.96 -7.97 11.42
CA VAL A 386 -12.84 -7.58 12.84
C VAL A 386 -12.00 -6.30 12.97
N LEU A 387 -10.94 -6.17 12.19
CA LEU A 387 -10.15 -4.94 12.14
C LEU A 387 -11.01 -3.78 11.65
N LYS A 388 -11.79 -3.93 10.56
CA LYS A 388 -12.66 -2.85 10.06
C LYS A 388 -13.77 -2.44 11.04
N VAL A 389 -14.46 -3.40 11.66
CA VAL A 389 -15.55 -3.11 12.61
C VAL A 389 -15.02 -2.48 13.91
N GLY A 390 -13.81 -2.85 14.32
CA GLY A 390 -13.12 -2.24 15.46
C GLY A 390 -12.77 -0.76 15.27
N HIS A 391 -12.64 -0.28 14.03
CA HIS A 391 -12.31 1.12 13.71
C HIS A 391 -13.56 2.02 13.56
N THR A 392 -14.77 1.46 13.52
CA THR A 392 -16.03 2.23 13.41
C THR A 392 -16.63 2.66 14.76
N ARG A 393 -15.84 2.68 15.84
CA ARG A 393 -16.23 3.17 17.17
C ARG A 393 -15.20 4.16 17.66
#